data_AF-A0A8S1JDG5-F1
#
_entry.id   AF-A0A8S1JDG5-F1
#
_cell.length_a   1.000
_cell.length_b   1.000
_cell.length_c   1.000
_cell.angle_alpha   90.00
_cell.angle_beta   90.00
_cell.angle_gamma   90.00
#
_symmetry.space_group_name_H-M   'P 1'
#
loop_
_entity.id
_entity.type
_entity.pdbx_description
1 polymer ?
#
loop_
_entity_poly.entity_id
_entity_poly.type
_entity_poly.pdbx_seq_one_letter_code
_entity_poly.pdbx_strand_id
1 'polypeptide(L)'
;MAPATVSFEAVGIESAMADAVRVAGFSRPTAVQAMGMPAICEGKDVVLAAETGSGKTLAYLGPIVDRIAQGKQELEEGGEK
;
A
#
# COMPACT_ATOMS: atom_id res chain seq x y z
N MET A 1 2.87 4.37 -26.55
CA MET A 1 2.11 3.49 -25.63
C MET A 1 1.93 4.24 -24.33
N ALA A 2 0.70 4.53 -23.90
CA ALA A 2 0.47 5.00 -22.54
C ALA A 2 0.78 3.84 -21.57
N PRO A 3 1.49 4.07 -20.45
CA PRO A 3 1.74 2.99 -19.50
C PRO A 3 0.39 2.53 -18.94
N ALA A 4 0.22 1.22 -18.74
CA ALA A 4 -0.90 0.69 -17.98
C ALA A 4 -0.96 1.44 -16.65
N THR A 5 -2.10 2.06 -16.35
CA THR A 5 -2.33 2.79 -15.10
C THR A 5 -2.16 1.83 -13.94
N VAL A 6 -1.05 1.94 -13.22
CA VAL A 6 -0.78 1.17 -12.00
C VAL A 6 -1.76 1.65 -10.93
N SER A 7 -2.54 0.73 -10.35
CA SER A 7 -3.46 1.00 -9.23
C SER A 7 -2.81 0.59 -7.90
N PHE A 8 -3.44 0.96 -6.77
CA PHE A 8 -2.96 0.52 -5.45
C PHE A 8 -3.11 -1.00 -5.27
N GLU A 9 -4.18 -1.59 -5.78
CA GLU A 9 -4.39 -3.04 -5.78
C GLU A 9 -3.33 -3.76 -6.61
N ALA A 10 -2.95 -3.19 -7.76
CA ALA A 10 -1.91 -3.75 -8.62
C ALA A 10 -0.52 -3.79 -7.96
N VAL A 11 -0.32 -3.02 -6.88
CA VAL A 11 0.94 -2.98 -6.12
C VAL A 11 0.85 -3.69 -4.77
N GLY A 12 -0.22 -4.46 -4.55
CA GLY A 12 -0.36 -5.37 -3.41
C GLY A 12 -1.09 -4.77 -2.20
N ILE A 13 -1.83 -3.67 -2.37
CA ILE A 13 -2.68 -3.10 -1.31
C ILE A 13 -4.10 -3.68 -1.41
N GLU A 14 -4.69 -4.05 -0.28
CA GLU A 14 -6.06 -4.55 -0.24
C GLU A 14 -7.10 -3.51 -0.63
N SER A 15 -8.22 -3.98 -1.18
CA SER A 15 -9.28 -3.13 -1.76
C SER A 15 -9.79 -2.07 -0.77
N ALA A 16 -10.06 -2.45 0.48
CA ALA A 16 -10.54 -1.53 1.51
C ALA A 16 -9.53 -0.41 1.83
N MET A 17 -8.23 -0.75 1.88
CA MET A 17 -7.17 0.24 2.07
C MET A 17 -7.00 1.12 0.82
N ALA A 18 -7.04 0.53 -0.37
CA ALA A 18 -6.97 1.29 -1.63
C ALA A 18 -8.09 2.34 -1.73
N ASP A 19 -9.31 1.99 -1.30
CA ASP A 19 -10.42 2.92 -1.25
C ASP A 19 -10.22 4.02 -0.19
N ALA A 20 -9.73 3.68 1.01
CA ALA A 20 -9.41 4.67 2.03
C ALA A 20 -8.34 5.67 1.55
N VAL A 21 -7.31 5.18 0.85
CA VAL A 21 -6.24 5.98 0.27
C VAL A 21 -6.78 6.90 -0.85
N ARG A 22 -7.73 6.43 -1.67
CA ARG A 22 -8.43 7.27 -2.66
C ARG A 22 -9.25 8.38 -2.00
N VAL A 23 -10.00 8.06 -0.95
CA VAL A 23 -10.78 9.05 -0.18
C VAL A 23 -9.88 10.10 0.46
N ALA A 24 -8.67 9.72 0.89
CA ALA A 24 -7.65 10.64 1.39
C ALA A 24 -7.01 11.52 0.31
N GLY A 25 -7.39 11.37 -0.96
CA GLY A 25 -6.95 12.20 -2.08
C GLY A 25 -5.82 11.61 -2.92
N PHE A 26 -5.40 10.37 -2.67
CA PHE A 26 -4.39 9.70 -3.48
C PHE A 26 -5.04 8.85 -4.57
N SER A 27 -5.08 9.37 -5.80
CA SER A 27 -5.79 8.71 -6.91
C SER A 27 -5.04 7.53 -7.53
N ARG A 28 -3.70 7.58 -7.53
CA ARG A 28 -2.84 6.52 -8.07
C ARG A 28 -1.49 6.50 -7.34
N PRO A 29 -0.80 5.35 -7.28
CA PRO A 29 0.54 5.28 -6.76
C PRO A 29 1.53 6.16 -7.56
N THR A 30 2.45 6.81 -6.86
CA THR A 30 3.61 7.46 -7.49
C THR A 30 4.62 6.41 -7.96
N ALA A 31 5.62 6.80 -8.76
CA ALA A 31 6.63 5.86 -9.25
C ALA A 31 7.37 5.13 -8.11
N VAL A 32 7.77 5.83 -7.05
CA VAL A 32 8.46 5.21 -5.90
C VAL A 32 7.55 4.28 -5.11
N GLN A 33 6.24 4.58 -5.05
CA GLN A 33 5.24 3.70 -4.43
C GLN A 33 5.05 2.44 -5.27
N ALA A 34 4.86 2.57 -6.58
CA ALA A 34 4.65 1.45 -7.49
C ALA A 34 5.86 0.49 -7.54
N MET A 35 7.09 1.01 -7.41
CA MET A 35 8.29 0.18 -7.35
C MET A 35 8.52 -0.43 -5.96
N GLY A 36 8.20 0.29 -4.90
CA GLY A 36 8.53 -0.09 -3.52
C GLY A 36 7.49 -0.97 -2.84
N MET A 37 6.21 -0.62 -2.97
CA MET A 37 5.10 -1.28 -2.26
C MET A 37 5.06 -2.80 -2.47
N PRO A 38 5.23 -3.36 -3.70
CA PRO A 38 5.15 -4.81 -3.88
C PRO A 38 6.15 -5.58 -3.01
N ALA A 39 7.40 -5.12 -2.95
CA ALA A 39 8.43 -5.77 -2.13
C ALA A 39 8.15 -5.64 -0.61
N ILE A 40 7.56 -4.52 -0.18
CA ILE A 40 7.19 -4.30 1.22
C ILE A 40 5.99 -5.19 1.60
N CYS A 41 4.98 -5.32 0.73
CA CYS A 41 3.85 -6.22 0.92
C CYS A 41 4.31 -7.69 1.02
N GLU A 42 5.35 -8.07 0.27
CA GLU A 42 6.00 -9.38 0.36
C GLU A 42 6.85 -9.57 1.65
N GLY A 43 6.95 -8.56 2.50
CA GLY A 43 7.71 -8.63 3.76
C GLY A 43 9.23 -8.56 3.58
N LYS A 44 9.72 -8.03 2.46
CA LYS A 44 11.14 -7.85 2.19
C LYS A 44 11.68 -6.56 2.81
N ASP A 45 12.97 -6.54 3.10
CA ASP A 45 13.69 -5.31 3.44
C ASP A 45 13.87 -4.44 2.18
N VAL A 46 13.50 -3.16 2.27
CA VAL A 46 13.49 -2.24 1.13
C VAL A 46 14.17 -0.92 1.47
N VAL A 47 15.05 -0.47 0.58
CA VAL A 47 15.63 0.89 0.62
C VAL A 47 14.93 1.77 -0.41
N LEU A 48 14.21 2.79 0.05
CA LEU A 48 13.53 3.76 -0.81
C LEU A 48 14.39 5.03 -0.99
N ALA A 49 15.13 5.12 -2.09
CA ALA A 49 15.93 6.29 -2.43
C ALA A 49 15.19 7.21 -3.42
N ALA A 50 14.60 8.29 -2.92
CA ALA A 50 13.96 9.33 -3.73
C ALA A 50 13.94 10.65 -2.95
N GLU A 51 13.68 11.77 -3.61
CA GLU A 51 13.62 13.10 -2.98
C GLU A 51 12.34 13.31 -2.14
N THR A 52 12.31 14.32 -1.28
CA THR A 52 11.10 14.71 -0.53
C THR A 52 9.99 15.11 -1.51
N GLY A 53 8.73 14.78 -1.19
CA GLY A 53 7.59 15.02 -2.09
C GLY A 53 7.31 13.88 -3.08
N SER A 54 8.25 12.94 -3.30
CA SER A 54 8.05 11.76 -4.16
C SER A 54 6.99 10.76 -3.67
N GLY A 55 6.54 10.86 -2.41
CA GLY A 55 5.55 9.96 -1.83
C GLY A 55 6.12 8.73 -1.10
N LYS A 56 7.41 8.72 -0.74
CA LYS A 56 8.06 7.64 0.04
C LYS A 56 7.32 7.30 1.33
N THR A 57 6.74 8.29 2.01
CA THR A 57 6.01 8.08 3.27
C THR A 57 4.85 7.12 3.11
N LEU A 58 3.98 7.35 2.12
CA LEU A 58 2.89 6.43 1.82
C LEU A 58 3.41 5.10 1.22
N ALA A 59 4.55 5.12 0.52
CA ALA A 59 5.15 3.91 -0.05
C ALA A 59 5.45 2.83 1.01
N TYR A 60 5.93 3.23 2.20
CA TYR A 60 6.18 2.27 3.29
C TYR A 60 5.02 2.16 4.28
N LEU A 61 4.34 3.28 4.61
CA LEU A 61 3.24 3.24 5.57
C LEU A 61 2.00 2.55 5.02
N GLY A 62 1.69 2.69 3.73
CA GLY A 62 0.52 2.07 3.11
C GLY A 62 0.49 0.55 3.37
N PRO A 63 1.51 -0.21 2.93
CA PRO A 63 1.61 -1.65 3.20
C PRO A 63 1.60 -2.02 4.69
N ILE A 64 2.25 -1.23 5.55
CA ILE A 64 2.32 -1.51 7.00
C ILE A 64 0.94 -1.37 7.65
N VAL A 65 0.25 -0.27 7.38
CA VAL A 65 -1.09 -0.04 7.95
C VAL A 65 -2.09 -1.04 7.39
N ASP A 66 -1.97 -1.39 6.10
CA ASP A 66 -2.81 -2.41 5.46
C ASP A 66 -2.67 -3.76 6.18
N ARG A 67 -1.42 -4.19 6.43
CA ARG A 67 -1.14 -5.42 7.17
C ARG A 67 -1.66 -5.40 8.60
N ILE A 68 -1.55 -4.27 9.31
CA ILE A 68 -2.10 -4.12 10.67
C ILE A 68 -3.62 -4.21 10.67
N ALA A 69 -4.27 -3.60 9.67
CA ALA A 69 -5.73 -3.62 9.54
C ALA A 69 -6.24 -5.05 9.30
N GLN A 70 -5.59 -5.80 8.41
CA GLN A 70 -5.91 -7.20 8.14
C GLN A 70 -5.75 -8.07 9.39
N GLY A 71 -4.64 -7.92 10.13
CA GLY A 71 -4.42 -8.67 11.38
C GLY A 71 -5.46 -8.35 12.47
N LYS A 72 -6.07 -7.16 12.47
CA LYS A 72 -7.17 -6.82 13.39
C LYS A 72 -8.47 -7.55 13.04
N GLN A 73 -8.77 -7.73 11.74
CA GLN A 73 -9.95 -8.47 11.28
C GLN A 73 -9.87 -9.94 11.67
N GLU A 74 -8.70 -10.56 11.54
CA GLU A 74 -8.48 -11.96 11.96
C GLU A 74 -8.75 -12.18 13.45
N LEU A 75 -8.41 -11.22 14.31
CA LEU A 75 -8.65 -11.27 15.75
C LEU A 75 -10.14 -11.10 16.10
N GLU A 76 -10.86 -10.26 15.37
CA GLU A 76 -12.29 -10.01 15.58
C GLU A 76 -13.13 -11.21 15.09
N GLU A 77 -12.77 -11.80 13.95
CA GLU A 77 -13.45 -12.99 13.40
C GLU A 77 -13.13 -14.29 14.17
N GLY A 78 -11.97 -14.36 14.82
CA GLY A 78 -11.58 -15.49 15.67
C GLY A 78 -12.24 -15.51 17.06
N GLY A 79 -12.88 -14.41 17.48
CA GLY A 79 -13.53 -14.27 18.79
C GLY A 79 -14.98 -14.77 18.86
N GLU A 80 -15.58 -15.18 17.74
CA GLU A 80 -16.96 -15.70 17.66
C GLU A 80 -17.04 -17.24 17.58
N LYS A 81 -15.98 -17.97 17.92
CA LYS A 81 -15.99 -19.44 18.02
C LYS A 81 -15.85 -19.96 19.44
#